data_AF-A0A9E4ED61-F1
#
_entry.id   AF-A0A9E4ED61-F1
#
_cell.length_a   1.000
_cell.length_b   1.000
_cell.length_c   1.000
_cell.angle_alpha   90.00
_cell.angle_beta   90.00
_cell.angle_gamma   90.00
#
_symmetry.space_group_name_H-M   'P 1'
#
loop_
_entity.id
_entity.type
_entity.pdbx_description
1 polymer ?
#
loop_
_entity_poly.entity_id
_entity_poly.type
_entity_poly.pdbx_seq_one_letter_code
_entity_poly.pdbx_strand_id
1 'polypeptide(L)'
;MKNAATVRTRAWYGDEELTLNFPTDWEVEVLGPKDAPALSDSQLERAFAEPIDTPRISELAKGKKSAAIIVDDLSRPTPAAQVIPFILRELAEAGIPKSEIRFVAGIGAHRPLTDEDIVKKVGADIAAAYEVTNHNFMSGDLRAFGNLENGTPVYLNGIVADADFKICLGGSIRTVPLASVAERNSLCPASLALPQCTISILSHRDADRL
;
A
#
# COMPACT_ATOMS: atom_id res chain seq x y z
N MET A 1 -26.82 3.47 34.13
CA MET A 1 -26.42 2.95 32.81
C MET A 1 -24.95 2.59 32.91
N LYS A 2 -24.50 1.43 32.40
CA LYS A 2 -23.07 1.09 32.44
C LYS A 2 -22.36 2.00 31.44
N ASN A 3 -21.52 2.90 31.96
CA ASN A 3 -20.70 3.76 31.12
C ASN A 3 -19.49 2.95 30.63
N ALA A 4 -19.60 2.39 29.44
CA ALA A 4 -18.59 1.48 28.89
C ALA A 4 -18.47 1.65 27.37
N ALA A 5 -17.27 1.45 26.84
CA ALA A 5 -17.00 1.45 25.40
C ALA A 5 -16.27 0.16 25.01
N THR A 6 -16.63 -0.41 23.87
CA THR A 6 -15.95 -1.58 23.31
C THR A 6 -15.05 -1.14 22.18
N VAL A 7 -13.78 -1.55 22.24
CA VAL A 7 -12.79 -1.30 21.17
C VAL A 7 -12.21 -2.62 20.69
N ARG A 8 -11.91 -2.72 19.39
CA ARG A 8 -11.19 -3.86 18.83
C ARG A 8 -9.70 -3.70 19.05
N THR A 9 -9.05 -4.77 19.47
CA THR A 9 -7.63 -4.84 19.80
C THR A 9 -7.02 -6.07 19.13
N ARG A 10 -5.68 -6.19 19.21
CA ARG A 10 -4.93 -7.34 18.66
C ARG A 10 -5.16 -7.58 17.17
N ALA A 11 -5.36 -6.51 16.38
CA ALA A 11 -5.44 -6.61 14.92
C ALA A 11 -4.25 -7.42 14.41
N TRP A 12 -4.52 -8.46 13.60
CA TRP A 12 -3.54 -9.40 13.07
C TRP A 12 -2.97 -10.44 14.06
N TYR A 13 -3.45 -10.47 15.31
CA TYR A 13 -2.99 -11.36 16.39
C TYR A 13 -4.14 -11.99 17.16
N GLY A 14 -5.24 -12.28 16.47
CA GLY A 14 -6.44 -12.93 17.00
C GLY A 14 -7.50 -11.95 17.50
N ASP A 15 -7.75 -10.88 16.73
CA ASP A 15 -8.77 -9.83 16.89
C ASP A 15 -9.70 -10.02 18.11
N GLU A 16 -9.56 -9.14 19.10
CA GLU A 16 -10.24 -9.26 20.39
C GLU A 16 -10.97 -7.96 20.74
N GLU A 17 -12.17 -8.09 21.31
CA GLU A 17 -12.92 -6.94 21.83
C GLU A 17 -12.55 -6.66 23.29
N LEU A 18 -12.06 -5.44 23.55
CA LEU A 18 -11.79 -4.95 24.89
C LEU A 18 -12.91 -4.01 25.33
N THR A 19 -13.58 -4.36 26.43
CA THR A 19 -14.56 -3.48 27.07
C THR A 19 -13.87 -2.59 28.10
N LEU A 20 -13.87 -1.29 27.85
CA LEU A 20 -13.41 -0.25 28.77
C LEU A 20 -14.59 0.21 29.62
N ASN A 21 -14.43 0.23 30.95
CA ASN A 21 -15.44 0.71 31.89
C ASN A 21 -15.03 2.10 32.40
N PHE A 22 -15.99 3.02 32.49
CA PHE A 22 -15.78 4.40 32.91
C PHE A 22 -16.66 4.75 34.13
N PRO A 23 -16.29 5.79 34.90
CA PRO A 23 -17.14 6.32 35.97
C PRO A 23 -18.54 6.68 35.47
N THR A 24 -19.57 6.48 36.29
CA THR A 24 -20.97 6.63 35.86
C THR A 24 -21.40 8.07 35.62
N ASP A 25 -20.63 9.04 36.12
CA ASP A 25 -20.82 10.48 35.99
C ASP A 25 -20.17 11.07 34.74
N TRP A 26 -19.41 10.27 33.98
CA TRP A 26 -18.81 10.72 32.72
C TRP A 26 -19.78 10.58 31.54
N GLU A 27 -19.78 11.56 30.66
CA GLU A 27 -20.41 11.45 29.34
C GLU A 27 -19.36 10.89 28.37
N VAL A 28 -19.61 9.70 27.82
CA VAL A 28 -18.68 9.00 26.91
C VAL A 28 -19.33 8.85 25.54
N GLU A 29 -18.64 9.33 24.52
CA GLU A 29 -19.02 9.17 23.12
C GLU A 29 -17.91 8.41 22.38
N VAL A 30 -18.27 7.38 21.61
CA VAL A 30 -17.34 6.62 20.78
C VAL A 30 -17.39 7.17 19.36
N LEU A 31 -16.33 7.86 18.96
CA LEU A 31 -16.17 8.40 17.62
C LEU A 31 -15.31 7.45 16.77
N GLY A 32 -15.93 6.78 15.82
CA GLY A 32 -15.26 5.88 14.86
C GLY A 32 -15.28 6.43 13.42
N PRO A 33 -14.41 5.93 12.54
CA PRO A 33 -14.54 6.20 11.11
C PRO A 33 -15.89 5.70 10.59
N LYS A 34 -16.44 6.38 9.59
CA LYS A 34 -17.65 5.90 8.91
C LYS A 34 -17.27 4.71 8.04
N ASP A 35 -17.83 3.54 8.36
CA ASP A 35 -17.63 2.34 7.57
C ASP A 35 -18.22 2.49 6.16
N ALA A 36 -17.59 1.81 5.20
CA ALA A 36 -18.10 1.60 3.86
C ALA A 36 -18.22 0.09 3.60
N PRO A 37 -19.22 -0.36 2.82
CA PRO A 37 -19.31 -1.76 2.45
C PRO A 37 -18.04 -2.16 1.67
N ALA A 38 -17.55 -3.37 1.94
CA ALA A 38 -16.46 -3.95 1.16
C ALA A 38 -16.86 -4.07 -0.32
N LEU A 39 -15.90 -3.86 -1.21
CA LEU A 39 -16.11 -4.07 -2.64
C LEU A 39 -16.26 -5.55 -2.93
N SER A 40 -17.21 -5.91 -3.81
CA SER A 40 -17.27 -7.24 -4.39
C SER A 40 -16.17 -7.44 -5.43
N ASP A 41 -15.86 -8.70 -5.76
CA ASP A 41 -14.90 -9.02 -6.83
C ASP A 41 -15.29 -8.35 -8.15
N SER A 42 -16.57 -8.32 -8.52
CA SER A 42 -17.06 -7.63 -9.72
C SER A 42 -16.85 -6.11 -9.69
N GLN A 43 -16.93 -5.49 -8.51
CA GLN A 43 -16.63 -4.07 -8.34
C GLN A 43 -15.12 -3.81 -8.44
N LEU A 44 -14.29 -4.72 -7.92
CA LEU A 44 -12.84 -4.68 -8.12
C LEU A 44 -12.49 -4.86 -9.60
N GLU A 45 -13.06 -5.83 -10.31
CA GLU A 45 -12.83 -6.02 -11.75
C GLU A 45 -13.18 -4.75 -12.53
N ARG A 46 -14.32 -4.13 -12.22
CA ARG A 46 -14.70 -2.87 -12.83
C ARG A 46 -13.70 -1.76 -12.52
N ALA A 47 -13.23 -1.64 -11.28
CA ALA A 47 -12.25 -0.62 -10.90
C ALA A 47 -10.91 -0.77 -11.64
N PHE A 48 -10.48 -1.99 -11.93
CA PHE A 48 -9.30 -2.25 -12.76
C PHE A 48 -9.54 -2.00 -14.25
N ALA A 49 -10.76 -2.19 -14.74
CA ALA A 49 -11.15 -1.90 -16.13
C ALA A 49 -11.39 -0.40 -16.39
N GLU A 50 -11.83 0.35 -15.37
CA GLU A 50 -12.15 1.78 -15.42
C GLU A 50 -11.26 2.58 -14.43
N PRO A 51 -9.92 2.61 -14.64
CA PRO A 51 -9.01 3.37 -13.79
C PRO A 51 -9.26 4.88 -13.85
N ILE A 52 -8.96 5.58 -12.74
CA ILE A 52 -9.14 7.03 -12.61
C ILE A 52 -7.94 7.76 -13.20
N ASP A 53 -8.19 8.66 -14.15
CA ASP A 53 -7.19 9.58 -14.75
C ASP A 53 -5.93 8.92 -15.33
N THR A 54 -5.99 7.62 -15.65
CA THR A 54 -4.86 6.87 -16.21
C THR A 54 -5.36 5.73 -17.09
N PRO A 55 -4.60 5.26 -18.09
CA PRO A 55 -4.88 3.99 -18.77
C PRO A 55 -4.76 2.78 -17.83
N ARG A 56 -5.26 1.62 -18.26
CA ARG A 56 -5.16 0.35 -17.52
C ARG A 56 -3.71 -0.04 -17.26
N ILE A 57 -3.48 -0.82 -16.20
CA ILE A 57 -2.15 -1.35 -15.88
C ILE A 57 -1.60 -2.15 -17.05
N SER A 58 -2.42 -3.00 -17.66
CA SER A 58 -2.06 -3.80 -18.84
C SER A 58 -1.56 -2.95 -20.03
N GLU A 59 -2.16 -1.79 -20.24
CA GLU A 59 -1.75 -0.85 -21.29
C GLU A 59 -0.44 -0.14 -20.96
N LEU A 60 -0.27 0.31 -19.72
CA LEU A 60 0.92 1.02 -19.26
C LEU A 60 2.15 0.12 -19.12
N ALA A 61 1.93 -1.14 -18.75
CA ALA A 61 2.98 -2.14 -18.59
C ALA A 61 3.39 -2.80 -19.92
N LYS A 62 2.71 -2.49 -21.04
CA LYS A 62 3.01 -3.08 -22.34
C LYS A 62 4.45 -2.78 -22.78
N GLY A 63 5.20 -3.84 -23.10
CA GLY A 63 6.61 -3.74 -23.53
C GLY A 63 7.61 -3.53 -22.40
N LYS A 64 7.17 -3.49 -21.14
CA LYS A 64 8.04 -3.50 -19.95
C LYS A 64 8.49 -4.94 -19.67
N LYS A 65 9.71 -5.10 -19.14
CA LYS A 65 10.28 -6.44 -18.89
C LYS A 65 10.13 -6.91 -17.45
N SER A 66 10.02 -5.98 -16.51
CA SER A 66 9.94 -6.26 -15.08
C SER A 66 8.97 -5.32 -14.37
N ALA A 67 8.45 -5.77 -13.23
CA ALA A 67 7.58 -4.96 -12.39
C ALA A 67 7.95 -5.08 -10.90
N ALA A 68 7.94 -3.95 -10.19
CA ALA A 68 8.01 -3.90 -8.73
C ALA A 68 6.65 -3.51 -8.16
N ILE A 69 6.14 -4.31 -7.22
CA ILE A 69 4.90 -4.04 -6.49
C ILE A 69 5.26 -3.71 -5.05
N ILE A 70 5.08 -2.44 -4.68
CA ILE A 70 5.31 -1.94 -3.33
C ILE A 70 4.03 -2.15 -2.53
N VAL A 71 4.12 -2.86 -1.41
CA VAL A 71 3.00 -3.12 -0.50
C VAL A 71 3.25 -2.48 0.85
N ASP A 72 2.22 -1.88 1.46
CA ASP A 72 2.33 -1.35 2.81
C ASP A 72 2.39 -2.45 3.89
N ASP A 73 2.69 -2.05 5.13
CA ASP A 73 2.86 -2.95 6.27
C ASP A 73 1.54 -3.21 7.02
N LEU A 74 1.57 -4.06 8.06
CA LEU A 74 0.38 -4.39 8.85
C LEU A 74 -0.19 -3.19 9.64
N SER A 75 0.52 -2.07 9.75
CA SER A 75 0.01 -0.84 10.36
C SER A 75 -1.06 -0.14 9.49
N ARG A 76 -1.17 -0.56 8.23
CA ARG A 76 -2.19 -0.09 7.28
C ARG A 76 -3.28 -1.16 7.08
N PRO A 77 -4.56 -0.77 7.03
CA PRO A 77 -5.68 -1.71 6.92
C PRO A 77 -5.90 -2.22 5.49
N THR A 78 -4.95 -1.99 4.59
CA THR A 78 -5.07 -2.29 3.16
C THR A 78 -5.27 -3.79 2.95
N PRO A 79 -6.41 -4.24 2.38
CA PRO A 79 -6.63 -5.62 1.97
C PRO A 79 -5.77 -6.02 0.75
N ALA A 80 -4.44 -5.96 0.89
CA ALA A 80 -3.52 -6.19 -0.21
C ALA A 80 -3.69 -7.59 -0.82
N ALA A 81 -3.86 -8.63 0.02
CA ALA A 81 -4.12 -10.00 -0.44
C ALA A 81 -5.33 -10.13 -1.39
N GLN A 82 -6.36 -9.29 -1.23
CA GLN A 82 -7.54 -9.31 -2.11
C GLN A 82 -7.27 -8.60 -3.44
N VAL A 83 -6.43 -7.57 -3.44
CA VAL A 83 -6.18 -6.70 -4.61
C VAL A 83 -5.04 -7.22 -5.49
N ILE A 84 -4.01 -7.82 -4.90
CA ILE A 84 -2.82 -8.32 -5.61
C ILE A 84 -3.16 -9.25 -6.80
N PRO A 85 -4.09 -10.22 -6.68
CA PRO A 85 -4.44 -11.08 -7.81
C PRO A 85 -4.90 -10.32 -9.06
N PHE A 86 -5.59 -9.19 -8.89
CA PHE A 86 -6.05 -8.34 -9.99
C PHE A 86 -4.88 -7.60 -10.65
N ILE A 87 -3.94 -7.08 -9.84
CA ILE A 87 -2.70 -6.48 -10.36
C ILE A 87 -1.90 -7.51 -11.18
N LEU A 88 -1.74 -8.72 -10.65
CA LEU A 88 -1.00 -9.78 -11.33
C LEU A 88 -1.67 -10.21 -12.65
N ARG A 89 -3.01 -10.22 -12.72
CA ARG A 89 -3.74 -10.46 -13.97
C ARG A 89 -3.42 -9.39 -15.03
N GLU A 90 -3.44 -8.12 -14.67
CA GLU A 90 -3.09 -7.02 -15.59
C GLU A 90 -1.64 -7.08 -16.07
N LEU A 91 -0.69 -7.42 -15.19
CA LEU A 91 0.73 -7.56 -15.56
C LEU A 91 0.98 -8.77 -16.46
N ALA A 92 0.26 -9.86 -16.22
CA ALA A 92 0.30 -11.02 -17.10
C ALA A 92 -0.30 -10.70 -18.48
N GLU A 93 -1.39 -9.93 -18.54
CA GLU A 93 -1.99 -9.42 -19.80
C GLU A 93 -1.01 -8.53 -20.57
N ALA A 94 -0.20 -7.73 -19.87
CA ALA A 94 0.88 -6.94 -20.49
C ALA A 94 2.08 -7.78 -20.97
N GLY A 95 2.17 -9.05 -20.59
CA GLY A 95 3.24 -9.97 -20.95
C GLY A 95 4.45 -9.98 -20.01
N ILE A 96 4.35 -9.41 -18.81
CA ILE A 96 5.44 -9.46 -17.83
C ILE A 96 5.46 -10.87 -17.19
N PRO A 97 6.57 -11.62 -17.30
CA PRO A 97 6.63 -12.96 -16.74
C PRO A 97 6.68 -12.90 -15.21
N LYS A 98 6.04 -13.89 -14.56
CA LYS A 98 6.01 -14.05 -13.10
C LYS A 98 7.40 -13.88 -12.45
N SER A 99 8.45 -14.42 -13.07
CA SER A 99 9.83 -14.38 -12.57
C SER A 99 10.44 -12.97 -12.52
N GLU A 100 9.85 -12.00 -13.23
CA GLU A 100 10.30 -10.60 -13.25
C GLU A 100 9.41 -9.66 -12.44
N ILE A 101 8.51 -10.22 -11.64
CA ILE A 101 7.66 -9.47 -10.71
C ILE A 101 8.21 -9.66 -9.30
N ARG A 102 8.57 -8.54 -8.65
CA ARG A 102 9.13 -8.52 -7.29
C ARG A 102 8.25 -7.69 -6.37
N PHE A 103 8.07 -8.15 -5.13
CA PHE A 103 7.35 -7.40 -4.11
C PHE A 103 8.32 -6.72 -3.14
N VAL A 104 8.00 -5.50 -2.75
CA VAL A 104 8.77 -4.73 -1.77
C VAL A 104 7.84 -4.23 -0.68
N ALA A 105 8.06 -4.64 0.56
CA ALA A 105 7.35 -4.12 1.71
C ALA A 105 7.84 -2.69 2.01
N GLY A 106 6.98 -1.70 1.74
CA GLY A 106 7.21 -0.27 1.96
C GLY A 106 7.07 0.13 3.42
N ILE A 107 7.91 -0.43 4.29
CA ILE A 107 7.83 -0.27 5.75
C ILE A 107 8.34 1.08 6.27
N GLY A 108 8.96 1.91 5.42
CA GLY A 108 9.57 3.17 5.83
C GLY A 108 10.59 2.94 6.94
N ALA A 109 10.37 3.58 8.10
CA ALA A 109 11.22 3.43 9.30
C ALA A 109 10.72 2.37 10.31
N HIS A 110 9.68 1.61 9.97
CA HIS A 110 9.14 0.59 10.86
C HIS A 110 10.05 -0.64 10.92
N ARG A 111 9.77 -1.55 11.87
CA ARG A 111 10.44 -2.85 11.94
C ARG A 111 10.22 -3.63 10.64
N PRO A 112 11.18 -4.47 10.22
CA PRO A 112 10.94 -5.44 9.15
C PRO A 112 9.74 -6.34 9.45
N LEU A 113 8.99 -6.67 8.39
CA LEU A 113 7.95 -7.69 8.43
C LEU A 113 8.59 -9.07 8.61
N THR A 114 8.02 -9.87 9.50
CA THR A 114 8.32 -11.30 9.59
C THR A 114 7.64 -12.06 8.45
N ASP A 115 8.02 -13.31 8.23
CA ASP A 115 7.33 -14.17 7.24
C ASP A 115 5.83 -14.31 7.55
N GLU A 116 5.47 -14.38 8.83
CA GLU A 116 4.07 -14.41 9.27
C GLU A 116 3.35 -13.10 8.92
N ASP A 117 4.00 -11.95 9.10
CA ASP A 117 3.42 -10.66 8.74
C ASP A 117 3.23 -10.53 7.23
N ILE A 118 4.19 -11.04 6.43
CA ILE A 118 4.11 -11.07 4.97
C ILE A 118 2.91 -11.92 4.54
N VAL A 119 2.78 -13.14 5.07
CA VAL A 119 1.63 -14.03 4.77
C VAL A 119 0.30 -13.35 5.11
N LYS A 120 0.21 -12.66 6.25
CA LYS A 120 -0.98 -11.91 6.65
C LYS A 120 -1.31 -10.76 5.69
N LYS A 121 -0.30 -10.04 5.20
CA LYS A 121 -0.49 -8.87 4.32
C LYS A 121 -0.82 -9.27 2.88
N VAL A 122 -0.01 -10.14 2.27
CA VAL A 122 -0.12 -10.45 0.83
C VAL A 122 -0.85 -11.75 0.53
N GLY A 123 -1.12 -12.58 1.56
CA GLY A 123 -1.72 -13.90 1.41
C GLY A 123 -0.67 -15.00 1.26
N ALA A 124 -1.01 -16.21 1.74
CA ALA A 124 -0.09 -17.36 1.75
C ALA A 124 0.38 -17.76 0.34
N ASP A 125 -0.53 -17.75 -0.64
CA ASP A 125 -0.20 -18.12 -2.02
C ASP A 125 0.82 -17.15 -2.62
N ILE A 126 0.66 -15.85 -2.40
CA ILE A 126 1.58 -14.83 -2.91
C ILE A 126 2.92 -14.92 -2.19
N ALA A 127 2.92 -15.05 -0.86
CA ALA A 127 4.13 -15.20 -0.06
C ALA A 127 4.95 -16.44 -0.44
N ALA A 128 4.29 -17.53 -0.84
CA ALA A 128 4.96 -18.74 -1.31
C ALA A 128 5.40 -18.64 -2.78
N ALA A 129 4.68 -17.86 -3.60
CA ALA A 129 4.87 -17.82 -5.05
C ALA A 129 5.84 -16.74 -5.54
N TYR A 130 6.06 -15.68 -4.76
CA TYR A 130 6.84 -14.51 -5.14
C TYR A 130 7.85 -14.12 -4.05
N GLU A 131 8.94 -13.49 -4.47
CA GLU A 131 9.88 -12.88 -3.54
C GLU A 131 9.32 -11.57 -2.99
N VAL A 132 9.15 -11.51 -1.66
CA VAL A 132 8.74 -10.32 -0.93
C VAL A 132 9.91 -9.84 -0.08
N THR A 133 10.46 -8.68 -0.42
CA THR A 133 11.63 -8.12 0.26
C THR A 133 11.23 -6.98 1.18
N ASN A 134 11.88 -6.88 2.35
CA ASN A 134 11.69 -5.73 3.24
C ASN A 134 12.51 -4.55 2.72
N HIS A 135 11.88 -3.38 2.57
CA HIS A 135 12.63 -2.15 2.38
C HIS A 135 13.51 -1.88 3.60
N ASN A 136 14.76 -1.47 3.37
CA ASN A 136 15.68 -1.04 4.42
C ASN A 136 16.36 0.26 4.02
N PHE A 137 15.92 1.37 4.62
CA PHE A 137 16.45 2.71 4.37
C PHE A 137 17.88 2.90 4.89
N MET A 138 18.36 2.00 5.76
CA MET A 138 19.75 1.97 6.24
C MET A 138 20.63 1.03 5.42
N SER A 139 20.08 0.36 4.41
CA SER A 139 20.88 -0.52 3.56
C SER A 139 21.73 0.29 2.58
N GLY A 140 22.81 -0.34 2.11
CA GLY A 140 23.62 0.21 1.01
C GLY A 140 22.96 0.07 -0.36
N ASP A 141 21.84 -0.64 -0.48
CA ASP A 141 21.16 -0.88 -1.76
C ASP A 141 20.04 0.14 -2.01
N LEU A 142 20.44 1.40 -1.98
CA LEU A 142 19.61 2.54 -2.35
C LEU A 142 20.19 3.18 -3.61
N ARG A 143 19.32 3.49 -4.57
CA ARG A 143 19.67 4.20 -5.81
C ARG A 143 19.34 5.66 -5.66
N ALA A 144 20.29 6.54 -5.95
CA ALA A 144 20.02 7.96 -6.08
C ALA A 144 19.07 8.17 -7.26
N PHE A 145 17.96 8.85 -7.00
CA PHE A 145 16.91 9.08 -7.99
C PHE A 145 16.82 10.56 -8.41
N GLY A 146 17.47 11.45 -7.67
CA GLY A 146 17.53 12.87 -7.98
C GLY A 146 17.54 13.71 -6.70
N ASN A 147 17.26 15.00 -6.85
CA ASN A 147 17.06 15.92 -5.75
C ASN A 147 15.72 16.61 -5.96
N LEU A 148 14.99 16.89 -4.89
CA LEU A 148 13.81 17.76 -4.94
C LEU A 148 14.23 19.21 -5.24
N GLU A 149 13.27 20.06 -5.61
CA GLU A 149 13.49 21.50 -5.84
C GLU A 149 14.23 22.20 -4.69
N ASN A 150 14.01 21.76 -3.45
CA ASN A 150 14.68 22.31 -2.26
C ASN A 150 16.09 21.74 -2.01
N GLY A 151 16.62 20.94 -2.93
CA GLY A 151 17.94 20.30 -2.86
C GLY A 151 17.99 18.99 -2.08
N THR A 152 16.89 18.55 -1.47
CA THR A 152 16.86 17.29 -0.69
C THR A 152 17.08 16.10 -1.61
N PRO A 153 18.10 15.26 -1.38
CA PRO A 153 18.36 14.10 -2.22
C PRO A 153 17.29 13.02 -2.01
N VAL A 154 16.90 12.38 -3.09
CA VAL A 154 15.89 11.32 -3.13
C VAL A 154 16.57 10.00 -3.46
N TYR A 155 16.29 9.00 -2.63
CA TYR A 155 16.82 7.66 -2.79
C TYR A 155 15.68 6.66 -2.82
N LEU A 156 15.79 5.67 -3.70
CA LEU A 156 14.83 4.58 -3.83
C LEU A 156 15.48 3.24 -3.54
N ASN A 157 14.66 2.28 -3.11
CA ASN A 157 15.08 0.89 -3.02
C ASN A 157 15.56 0.39 -4.40
N GLY A 158 16.67 -0.34 -4.44
CA GLY A 158 17.25 -0.87 -5.68
C GLY A 158 16.25 -1.63 -6.55
N ILE A 159 15.50 -2.57 -5.96
CA ILE A 159 14.50 -3.37 -6.68
C ILE A 159 13.43 -2.48 -7.33
N VAL A 160 12.98 -1.45 -6.62
CA VAL A 160 11.98 -0.50 -7.13
C VAL A 160 12.57 0.35 -8.24
N ALA A 161 13.76 0.91 -8.02
CA ALA A 161 14.43 1.78 -8.98
C ALA A 161 14.68 1.06 -10.31
N ASP A 162 15.20 -0.16 -10.23
CA ASP A 162 15.67 -0.97 -11.36
C ASP A 162 14.52 -1.64 -12.15
N ALA A 163 13.29 -1.66 -11.62
CA ALA A 163 12.13 -2.25 -12.31
C ALA A 163 11.60 -1.36 -13.44
N ASP A 164 11.24 -1.92 -14.59
CA ASP A 164 10.72 -1.15 -15.73
C ASP A 164 9.33 -0.53 -15.46
N PHE A 165 8.54 -1.19 -14.61
CA PHE A 165 7.21 -0.78 -14.20
C PHE A 165 7.06 -0.85 -12.68
N LYS A 166 6.41 0.13 -12.07
CA LYS A 166 6.38 0.30 -10.60
C LYS A 166 4.95 0.57 -10.16
N ILE A 167 4.46 -0.21 -9.19
CA ILE A 167 3.11 -0.13 -8.66
C ILE A 167 3.19 0.01 -7.15
N CYS A 168 2.55 1.03 -6.60
CA CYS A 168 2.34 1.18 -5.17
C CYS A 168 0.93 0.74 -4.82
N LEU A 169 0.80 -0.27 -3.98
CA LEU A 169 -0.46 -0.72 -3.37
C LEU A 169 -0.46 -0.30 -1.90
N GLY A 170 -1.31 0.64 -1.55
CA GLY A 170 -1.43 1.11 -0.17
C GLY A 170 -2.77 1.76 0.13
N GLY A 171 -3.12 1.82 1.40
CA GLY A 171 -4.38 2.36 1.89
C GLY A 171 -4.14 3.44 2.93
N SER A 172 -4.93 4.51 2.87
CA SER A 172 -4.88 5.59 3.85
C SER A 172 -6.17 5.61 4.69
N ILE A 173 -6.05 5.48 6.01
CA ILE A 173 -7.15 5.84 6.93
C ILE A 173 -7.05 7.35 7.17
N ARG A 174 -8.10 8.07 6.78
CA ARG A 174 -8.13 9.54 6.75
C ARG A 174 -8.37 10.18 8.13
N THR A 175 -7.53 9.89 9.12
CA THR A 175 -7.55 10.51 10.45
C THR A 175 -6.16 10.83 11.02
N VAL A 176 -5.12 11.00 10.17
CA VAL A 176 -3.83 11.54 10.63
C VAL A 176 -3.85 13.09 10.58
N PRO A 177 -3.72 13.80 11.71
CA PRO A 177 -3.63 15.28 11.72
C PRO A 177 -2.26 15.81 11.27
N LEU A 178 -1.29 14.94 11.00
CA LEU A 178 0.14 15.29 10.97
C LEU A 178 0.96 14.49 9.93
N ALA A 179 0.34 14.02 8.84
CA ALA A 179 1.11 13.57 7.69
C ALA A 179 1.31 14.75 6.74
N SER A 180 2.56 15.24 6.71
CA SER A 180 3.14 16.21 5.79
C SER A 180 2.45 16.29 4.44
N VAL A 181 2.05 17.51 4.07
CA VAL A 181 1.85 17.92 2.68
C VAL A 181 3.13 17.57 1.93
N ALA A 182 3.11 16.49 1.15
CA ALA A 182 4.06 16.24 0.09
C ALA A 182 3.28 16.40 -1.21
N GLU A 183 3.50 17.55 -1.83
CA GLU A 183 2.82 17.99 -3.04
C GLU A 183 3.11 17.04 -4.21
N ARG A 184 2.04 16.69 -4.94
CA ARG A 184 1.88 16.42 -6.39
C ARG A 184 2.96 15.78 -7.26
N ASN A 185 4.16 15.43 -6.80
CA ASN A 185 5.20 14.90 -7.67
C ASN A 185 5.58 13.47 -7.27
N SER A 186 5.12 12.53 -8.09
CA SER A 186 5.97 11.52 -8.72
C SER A 186 6.59 10.39 -7.88
N LEU A 187 6.53 10.43 -6.56
CA LEU A 187 7.03 9.36 -5.68
C LEU A 187 6.10 9.21 -4.48
N CYS A 188 4.96 8.56 -4.72
CA CYS A 188 3.91 8.22 -3.77
C CYS A 188 3.95 8.98 -2.42
N PRO A 189 3.38 10.19 -2.37
CA PRO A 189 2.66 10.65 -1.20
C PRO A 189 1.16 10.58 -1.50
N ALA A 190 0.45 9.85 -0.65
CA ALA A 190 -0.98 9.61 -0.73
C ALA A 190 -1.80 10.88 -1.01
N SER A 191 -2.64 10.85 -2.04
CA SER A 191 -3.64 11.89 -2.27
C SER A 191 -4.77 11.38 -3.17
N LEU A 192 -5.90 11.02 -2.56
CA LEU A 192 -7.25 11.49 -2.90
C LEU A 192 -8.25 10.98 -1.84
N ALA A 193 -9.36 11.68 -1.68
CA ALA A 193 -10.20 11.67 -0.49
C ALA A 193 -11.27 10.56 -0.47
N LEU A 194 -10.92 9.30 -0.18
CA LEU A 194 -11.87 8.23 0.19
C LEU A 194 -11.20 7.18 1.11
N PRO A 195 -11.93 6.42 1.95
CA PRO A 195 -11.38 5.27 2.69
C PRO A 195 -11.16 4.09 1.72
N GLN A 196 -10.28 4.26 0.75
CA GLN A 196 -10.06 3.31 -0.34
C GLN A 196 -8.59 2.89 -0.43
N CYS A 197 -8.37 1.62 -0.77
CA CYS A 197 -7.10 1.16 -1.31
C CYS A 197 -6.78 1.98 -2.56
N THR A 198 -5.59 2.58 -2.59
CA THR A 198 -5.08 3.31 -3.73
C THR A 198 -4.00 2.49 -4.39
N ILE A 199 -4.09 2.38 -5.72
CA ILE A 199 -3.01 1.87 -6.55
C ILE A 199 -2.43 3.07 -7.29
N SER A 200 -1.17 3.38 -7.02
CA SER A 200 -0.44 4.44 -7.72
C SER A 200 0.59 3.80 -8.63
N ILE A 201 0.58 4.17 -9.92
CA ILE A 201 1.55 3.70 -10.90
C ILE A 201 2.64 4.78 -11.00
N LEU A 202 3.89 4.39 -10.75
CA LEU A 202 5.04 5.29 -10.92
C LEU A 202 5.65 5.02 -12.30
N SER A 203 5.58 6.01 -13.19
CA SER A 203 6.13 5.92 -14.54
C SER A 203 7.54 6.51 -14.59
N HIS A 204 8.35 6.12 -15.57
CA HIS A 204 9.70 6.68 -15.74
C HIS A 204 9.69 8.21 -15.99
N ARG A 205 8.57 8.77 -16.50
CA ARG A 205 8.40 10.21 -16.74
C ARG A 205 8.19 11.02 -15.47
N ASP A 206 7.86 10.36 -14.37
CA ASP A 206 7.69 11.01 -13.08
C ASP A 206 9.06 11.44 -12.49
N ALA A 207 10.16 10.83 -12.95
CA ALA A 207 11.54 11.25 -12.65
C ALA A 207 11.91 12.61 -13.28
N ASP A 208 11.36 12.95 -14.44
CA ASP A 208 11.62 14.23 -15.13
C ASP A 208 10.88 15.42 -14.46
N ARG A 209 10.11 15.16 -13.41
CA ARG A 209 9.32 16.14 -12.64
C ARG A 209 9.83 16.36 -11.20
N LEU A 210 10.97 15.75 -10.85
CA LEU A 210 11.63 15.94 -9.55
C LEU A 210 12.65 17.07 -9.61
#